data_AF-J3HI68-F1
#
_entry.id   AF-J3HI68-F1
#
_cell.length_a   1.000
_cell.length_b   1.000
_cell.length_c   1.000
_cell.angle_alpha   90.00
_cell.angle_beta   90.00
_cell.angle_gamma   90.00
#
_symmetry.space_group_name_H-M   'P 1'
#
loop_
_entity.id
_entity.type
_entity.pdbx_description
1 polymer ?
#
loop_
_entity_poly.entity_id
_entity_poly.type
_entity_poly.pdbx_seq_one_letter_code
_entity_poly.pdbx_strand_id
1 'polypeptide(L)'
;MNWDDLCGINTEDGKAIDMNTILHVDHNKRGKTGMPAGNVLVDMMNKADNLDLEATPKTTRYGLADGIAFHIAQYVPDGKALTIKSKFVGEKRGSAVCFENALYDDTLIAQINGIQGNIIIHQGMAPCKRCRAGYKKLAQNGMRTIVISSDTGYDNAPKDTVFLFSPTGLVFYRQKK
;
A
#
# COMPACT_ATOMS: atom_id res chain seq x y z
N MET A 1 -17.04 2.62 8.19
CA MET A 1 -16.90 1.78 6.98
C MET A 1 -15.85 0.75 7.32
N ASN A 2 -16.22 -0.53 7.40
CA ASN A 2 -15.32 -1.61 7.81
C ASN A 2 -14.46 -2.02 6.60
N TRP A 3 -13.21 -2.41 6.84
CA TRP A 3 -12.28 -2.94 5.83
C TRP A 3 -12.85 -4.12 5.04
N ASP A 4 -13.71 -4.93 5.68
CA ASP A 4 -14.42 -6.03 5.03
C ASP A 4 -15.33 -5.58 3.87
N ASP A 5 -15.90 -4.37 3.94
CA ASP A 5 -16.72 -3.80 2.86
C ASP A 5 -15.86 -3.28 1.69
N LEU A 6 -14.64 -2.82 1.99
CA LEU A 6 -13.72 -2.22 1.01
C LEU A 6 -13.07 -3.28 0.11
N CYS A 7 -13.03 -4.51 0.57
CA CYS A 7 -12.24 -5.60 0.00
C CYS A 7 -13.10 -6.59 -0.84
N GLY A 8 -14.42 -6.45 -0.82
CA GLY A 8 -15.38 -7.30 -1.55
C GLY A 8 -15.62 -6.94 -3.03
N ILE A 9 -14.87 -6.01 -3.62
CA ILE A 9 -15.12 -5.54 -4.99
C ILE A 9 -14.02 -6.04 -5.92
N ASN A 10 -14.42 -6.85 -6.92
CA ASN A 10 -13.58 -7.30 -8.03
C ASN A 10 -12.84 -6.10 -8.64
N THR A 11 -11.52 -6.07 -8.49
CA THR A 11 -10.66 -5.14 -9.22
C THR A 11 -10.04 -5.88 -10.39
N GLU A 12 -10.14 -5.31 -11.59
CA GLU A 12 -9.34 -5.75 -12.74
C GLU A 12 -7.87 -5.68 -12.36
N ASP A 13 -7.10 -6.70 -12.76
CA ASP A 13 -5.68 -6.79 -12.43
C ASP A 13 -4.95 -5.55 -12.97
N GLY A 14 -4.29 -4.80 -12.08
CA GLY A 14 -3.50 -3.63 -12.47
C GLY A 14 -2.41 -4.02 -13.47
N LYS A 15 -2.14 -3.16 -14.46
CA LYS A 15 -1.07 -3.40 -15.44
C LYS A 15 0.28 -2.98 -14.85
N ALA A 16 1.33 -3.79 -15.08
CA ALA A 16 2.71 -3.41 -14.78
C ALA A 16 3.06 -2.14 -15.57
N ILE A 17 3.67 -1.14 -14.93
CA ILE A 17 4.14 0.07 -15.63
C ILE A 17 5.58 0.36 -15.26
N ASP A 18 6.42 0.53 -16.29
CA ASP A 18 7.80 0.97 -16.15
C ASP A 18 7.88 2.39 -15.55
N MET A 19 8.87 2.65 -14.70
CA MET A 19 9.20 3.97 -14.14
C MET A 19 9.38 5.04 -15.21
N ASN A 20 9.96 4.67 -16.36
CA ASN A 20 10.09 5.57 -17.51
C ASN A 20 8.73 5.90 -18.15
N THR A 21 7.70 5.09 -17.92
CA THR A 21 6.33 5.35 -18.40
C THR A 21 5.55 6.22 -17.42
N ILE A 22 5.72 6.03 -16.09
CA ILE A 22 5.57 7.13 -15.10
C ILE A 22 6.60 8.22 -15.48
N LEU A 23 6.89 9.34 -14.81
CA LEU A 23 7.67 10.46 -15.43
C LEU A 23 7.12 11.05 -16.77
N HIS A 24 6.91 10.27 -17.85
CA HIS A 24 6.42 10.67 -19.16
C HIS A 24 4.91 10.52 -19.38
N VAL A 25 4.14 9.85 -18.47
CA VAL A 25 2.67 9.96 -18.49
C VAL A 25 2.29 11.43 -18.38
N ASP A 26 1.64 11.93 -19.43
CA ASP A 26 1.11 13.29 -19.59
C ASP A 26 0.55 13.86 -18.28
N HIS A 27 1.11 15.00 -17.85
CA HIS A 27 0.68 15.72 -16.65
C HIS A 27 -0.83 16.03 -16.67
N ASN A 28 -1.43 16.23 -17.84
CA ASN A 28 -2.86 16.46 -17.98
C ASN A 28 -3.70 15.21 -17.67
N LYS A 29 -3.18 14.00 -17.95
CA LYS A 29 -3.82 12.75 -17.54
C LYS A 29 -3.63 12.50 -16.05
N ARG A 30 -2.50 12.89 -15.46
CA ARG A 30 -2.25 12.80 -14.01
C ARG A 30 -3.18 13.70 -13.19
N GLY A 31 -3.37 14.95 -13.63
CA GLY A 31 -4.30 15.90 -13.01
C GLY A 31 -5.74 15.36 -12.97
N LYS A 32 -6.20 14.70 -14.04
CA LYS A 32 -7.49 13.99 -14.07
C LYS A 32 -7.56 12.80 -13.12
N THR A 33 -6.40 12.23 -12.76
CA THR A 33 -6.33 11.05 -11.89
C THR A 33 -6.16 11.35 -10.40
N GLY A 34 -5.96 12.63 -10.05
CA GLY A 34 -5.61 13.05 -8.68
C GLY A 34 -4.22 12.57 -8.22
N MET A 35 -3.35 12.18 -9.16
CA MET A 35 -2.00 11.70 -8.84
C MET A 35 -1.00 12.86 -8.74
N PRO A 36 -0.05 12.81 -7.79
CA PRO A 36 1.07 13.73 -7.74
C PRO A 36 1.93 13.75 -9.01
N ALA A 37 2.74 14.80 -9.13
CA ALA A 37 3.76 14.91 -10.16
C ALA A 37 4.74 13.72 -10.13
N GLY A 38 5.35 13.40 -11.27
CA GLY A 38 6.20 12.20 -11.41
C GLY A 38 7.36 12.13 -10.42
N ASN A 39 8.04 13.27 -10.18
CA ASN A 39 9.10 13.39 -9.18
C ASN A 39 8.60 13.12 -7.75
N VAL A 40 7.43 13.63 -7.38
CA VAL A 40 6.81 13.40 -6.08
C VAL A 40 6.45 11.92 -5.91
N LEU A 41 5.95 11.27 -6.95
CA LEU A 41 5.66 9.83 -6.89
C LEU A 41 6.92 8.99 -6.71
N VAL A 42 8.02 9.33 -7.39
CA VAL A 42 9.29 8.64 -7.19
C VAL A 42 9.78 8.82 -5.75
N ASP A 43 9.70 10.02 -5.20
CA ASP A 43 10.05 10.26 -3.79
C ASP A 43 9.16 9.46 -2.83
N MET A 44 7.85 9.42 -3.07
CA MET A 44 6.91 8.60 -2.30
C MET A 44 7.28 7.11 -2.34
N MET A 45 7.63 6.57 -3.51
CA MET A 45 8.06 5.17 -3.66
C MET A 45 9.34 4.90 -2.88
N ASN A 46 10.35 5.75 -3.03
CA ASN A 46 11.61 5.62 -2.31
C ASN A 46 11.40 5.74 -0.79
N LYS A 47 10.54 6.64 -0.33
CA LYS A 47 10.23 6.77 1.10
C LYS A 47 9.44 5.58 1.62
N ALA A 48 8.52 5.02 0.83
CA ALA A 48 7.83 3.79 1.19
C ALA A 48 8.81 2.63 1.36
N ASP A 49 9.76 2.46 0.44
CA ASP A 49 10.80 1.41 0.50
C ASP A 49 11.69 1.53 1.75
N ASN A 50 11.91 2.76 2.23
CA ASN A 50 12.77 3.05 3.39
C ASN A 50 12.02 3.07 4.73
N LEU A 51 10.73 2.72 4.77
CA LEU A 51 10.04 2.56 6.06
C LEU A 51 10.49 1.27 6.74
N ASP A 52 10.97 1.38 7.97
CA ASP A 52 11.44 0.21 8.72
C ASP A 52 10.27 -0.70 9.13
N LEU A 53 10.29 -1.97 8.70
CA LEU A 53 9.36 -2.98 9.20
C LEU A 53 9.78 -3.45 10.59
N GLU A 54 8.79 -3.70 11.47
CA GLU A 54 9.05 -4.39 12.73
C GLU A 54 9.67 -5.77 12.47
N ALA A 55 10.60 -6.17 13.34
CA ALA A 55 11.22 -7.48 13.27
C ALA A 55 10.16 -8.58 13.37
N THR A 56 10.14 -9.48 12.39
CA THR A 56 9.23 -10.62 12.38
C THR A 56 9.86 -11.78 13.14
N PRO A 57 9.12 -12.44 14.07
CA PRO A 57 9.59 -13.67 14.69
C PRO A 57 9.82 -14.73 13.62
N LYS A 58 11.00 -15.35 13.59
CA LYS A 58 11.26 -16.50 12.72
C LYS A 58 10.50 -17.71 13.27
N THR A 59 9.25 -17.94 12.84
CA THR A 59 8.52 -19.15 13.21
C THR A 59 8.81 -20.29 12.21
N THR A 60 8.89 -21.50 12.75
CA THR A 60 9.37 -22.70 12.06
C THR A 60 8.26 -23.39 11.26
N ARG A 61 8.01 -22.88 10.05
CA ARG A 61 7.63 -23.70 8.89
C ARG A 61 8.16 -23.00 7.63
N TYR A 62 9.15 -23.59 6.99
CA TYR A 62 9.73 -23.09 5.73
C TYR A 62 10.35 -21.69 5.78
N GLY A 63 10.73 -21.18 6.96
CA GLY A 63 11.52 -19.94 7.08
C GLY A 63 10.74 -18.64 6.88
N LEU A 64 9.41 -18.67 6.92
CA LEU A 64 8.55 -17.48 6.92
C LEU A 64 7.81 -17.39 8.26
N ALA A 65 7.74 -16.20 8.84
CA ALA A 65 6.87 -15.93 9.97
C ALA A 65 5.41 -16.21 9.56
N ASP A 66 4.59 -16.78 10.44
CA ASP A 66 3.15 -17.00 10.24
C ASP A 66 2.34 -15.66 10.20
N GLY A 67 2.98 -14.56 9.82
CA GLY A 67 2.47 -13.20 9.89
C GLY A 67 3.16 -12.22 8.95
N ILE A 68 2.68 -10.98 8.97
CA ILE A 68 3.19 -9.90 8.10
C ILE A 68 3.47 -8.66 8.96
N ALA A 69 4.61 -8.02 8.74
CA ALA A 69 4.91 -6.70 9.29
C ALA A 69 4.40 -5.60 8.36
N PHE A 70 3.88 -4.53 8.94
CA PHE A 70 3.37 -3.36 8.26
C PHE A 70 3.95 -2.10 8.89
N HIS A 71 4.28 -1.12 8.06
CA HIS A 71 4.57 0.25 8.46
C HIS A 71 3.77 1.20 7.56
N ILE A 72 2.82 1.91 8.13
CA ILE A 72 1.96 2.89 7.48
C ILE A 72 2.39 4.28 7.97
N ALA A 73 2.68 5.19 7.05
CA ALA A 73 3.11 6.55 7.37
C ALA A 73 2.45 7.58 6.44
N GLN A 74 2.27 8.79 6.96
CA GLN A 74 1.93 9.95 6.13
C GLN A 74 3.18 10.42 5.41
N TYR A 75 3.06 10.63 4.10
CA TYR A 75 4.12 11.19 3.28
C TYR A 75 4.29 12.69 3.56
N VAL A 76 5.52 13.11 3.79
CA VAL A 76 5.94 14.51 3.94
C VAL A 76 7.01 14.77 2.88
N PRO A 77 6.82 15.67 1.89
CA PRO A 77 7.75 15.86 0.78
C PRO A 77 9.18 16.18 1.21
N ASP A 78 9.35 17.19 2.06
CA ASP A 78 10.68 17.69 2.44
C ASP A 78 11.13 17.20 3.82
N GLY A 79 10.41 16.21 4.37
CA GLY A 79 10.60 15.74 5.73
C GLY A 79 10.60 14.24 5.88
N LYS A 80 10.83 13.79 7.12
CA LYS A 80 10.63 12.40 7.51
C LYS A 80 9.14 12.07 7.45
N ALA A 81 8.81 10.91 6.90
CA ALA A 81 7.45 10.42 6.93
C ALA A 81 6.97 10.27 8.38
N LEU A 82 5.71 10.62 8.64
CA LEU A 82 5.14 10.55 9.98
C LEU A 82 4.47 9.20 10.15
N THR A 83 5.01 8.36 11.03
CA THR A 83 4.46 7.03 11.31
C THR A 83 3.05 7.15 11.88
N ILE A 84 2.12 6.45 11.25
CA ILE A 84 0.73 6.30 11.69
C ILE A 84 0.61 5.00 12.49
N LYS A 85 1.17 3.92 11.93
CA LYS A 85 1.18 2.59 12.54
C LYS A 85 2.40 1.82 12.06
N SER A 86 3.16 1.23 12.98
CA SER A 86 4.08 0.14 12.67
C SER A 86 3.67 -1.05 13.53
N LYS A 87 3.55 -2.23 12.92
CA LYS A 87 3.06 -3.42 13.61
C LYS A 87 3.36 -4.72 12.84
N PHE A 88 3.85 -5.73 13.55
CA PHE A 88 3.77 -7.12 13.15
C PHE A 88 2.42 -7.75 13.52
N VAL A 89 1.79 -8.43 12.55
CA VAL A 89 0.55 -9.19 12.73
C VAL A 89 0.86 -10.67 12.54
N GLY A 90 1.04 -11.39 13.65
CA GLY A 90 1.35 -12.83 13.67
C GLY A 90 0.15 -13.77 13.64
N GLU A 91 -1.07 -13.24 13.84
CA GLU A 91 -2.29 -14.04 13.85
C GLU A 91 -3.44 -13.26 13.22
N LYS A 92 -4.26 -13.95 12.42
CA LYS A 92 -5.52 -13.41 11.90
C LYS A 92 -6.60 -13.56 12.98
N ARG A 93 -7.41 -12.53 13.21
CA ARG A 93 -8.50 -12.55 14.21
C ARG A 93 -9.83 -12.95 13.58
N GLY A 94 -10.60 -13.82 14.23
CA GLY A 94 -11.98 -14.15 13.80
C GLY A 94 -12.05 -14.74 12.38
N SER A 95 -12.93 -14.19 11.55
CA SER A 95 -13.12 -14.59 10.13
C SER A 95 -12.15 -13.90 9.15
N ALA A 96 -11.09 -13.25 9.64
CA ALA A 96 -10.14 -12.51 8.83
C ALA A 96 -9.48 -13.39 7.76
N VAL A 97 -9.68 -13.00 6.49
CA VAL A 97 -9.12 -13.73 5.33
C VAL A 97 -7.66 -13.33 5.08
N CYS A 98 -7.31 -12.06 5.30
CA CYS A 98 -5.96 -11.51 5.13
C CYS A 98 -5.46 -10.86 6.43
N PHE A 99 -4.15 -10.70 6.59
CA PHE A 99 -3.58 -10.06 7.78
C PHE A 99 -3.96 -8.57 7.86
N GLU A 100 -4.19 -7.94 6.71
CA GLU A 100 -4.75 -6.60 6.61
C GLU A 100 -6.11 -6.48 7.31
N ASN A 101 -6.97 -7.51 7.31
CA ASN A 101 -8.24 -7.47 8.05
C ASN A 101 -8.03 -7.36 9.56
N ALA A 102 -6.92 -7.89 10.08
CA ALA A 102 -6.58 -7.77 11.50
C ALA A 102 -5.83 -6.47 11.84
N LEU A 103 -5.28 -5.77 10.83
CA LEU A 103 -4.59 -4.49 10.99
C LEU A 103 -5.53 -3.29 10.83
N TYR A 104 -6.31 -3.28 9.74
CA TYR A 104 -7.20 -2.18 9.35
C TYR A 104 -8.53 -2.26 10.08
N ASP A 105 -8.47 -2.13 11.41
CA ASP A 105 -9.67 -1.92 12.22
C ASP A 105 -10.29 -0.53 11.99
N ASP A 106 -11.51 -0.33 12.48
CA ASP A 106 -12.24 0.94 12.33
C ASP A 106 -11.46 2.14 12.88
N THR A 107 -10.64 1.93 13.92
CA THR A 107 -9.86 3.00 14.54
C THR A 107 -8.73 3.45 13.62
N LEU A 108 -7.97 2.51 13.07
CA LEU A 108 -6.91 2.81 12.12
C LEU A 108 -7.48 3.42 10.84
N ILE A 109 -8.61 2.92 10.34
CA ILE A 109 -9.27 3.48 9.16
C ILE A 109 -9.73 4.92 9.42
N ALA A 110 -10.34 5.20 10.58
CA ALA A 110 -10.72 6.57 10.96
C ALA A 110 -9.51 7.49 11.05
N GLN A 111 -8.41 7.03 11.66
CA GLN A 111 -7.16 7.79 11.75
C GLN A 111 -6.59 8.10 10.37
N ILE A 112 -6.52 7.11 9.48
CA ILE A 112 -6.04 7.32 8.11
C ILE A 112 -6.95 8.31 7.38
N ASN A 113 -8.26 8.16 7.45
CA ASN A 113 -9.19 9.07 6.79
C ASN A 113 -9.05 10.52 7.28
N GLY A 114 -8.70 10.73 8.55
CA GLY A 114 -8.46 12.06 9.13
C GLY A 114 -7.19 12.76 8.64
N ILE A 115 -6.25 12.04 8.00
CA ILE A 115 -4.99 12.62 7.52
C ILE A 115 -5.24 13.47 6.27
N GLN A 116 -4.62 14.64 6.21
CA GLN A 116 -4.55 15.45 4.99
C GLN A 116 -3.23 15.14 4.26
N GLY A 117 -3.32 14.60 3.05
CA GLY A 117 -2.16 14.29 2.20
C GLY A 117 -2.05 12.82 1.82
N ASN A 118 -0.90 12.47 1.23
CA ASN A 118 -0.65 11.14 0.68
C ASN A 118 -0.12 10.18 1.75
N ILE A 119 -0.34 8.88 1.53
CA ILE A 119 0.09 7.82 2.43
C ILE A 119 1.13 6.95 1.73
N ILE A 120 2.14 6.54 2.49
CA ILE A 120 3.13 5.56 2.07
C ILE A 120 3.11 4.39 3.05
N ILE A 121 3.26 3.18 2.53
CA ILE A 121 3.16 1.95 3.28
C ILE A 121 4.30 1.05 2.87
N HIS A 122 4.92 0.38 3.84
CA HIS A 122 5.76 -0.77 3.60
C HIS A 122 5.12 -1.98 4.27
N GLN A 123 5.05 -3.11 3.57
CA GLN A 123 4.57 -4.36 4.13
C GLN A 123 5.42 -5.55 3.66
N GLY A 124 5.69 -6.50 4.54
CA GLY A 124 6.62 -7.60 4.22
C GLY A 124 6.18 -8.51 3.06
N MET A 125 4.92 -8.44 2.64
CA MET A 125 4.36 -9.24 1.55
C MET A 125 3.40 -8.40 0.71
N ALA A 126 3.40 -8.61 -0.61
CA ALA A 126 2.52 -7.92 -1.54
C ALA A 126 1.04 -8.17 -1.17
N PRO A 127 0.18 -7.13 -1.27
CA PRO A 127 -1.23 -7.30 -0.98
C PRO A 127 -1.86 -8.21 -2.03
N CYS A 128 -2.75 -9.08 -1.58
CA CYS A 128 -3.57 -9.89 -2.48
C CYS A 128 -4.55 -9.01 -3.26
N LYS A 129 -5.18 -9.56 -4.30
CA LYS A 129 -6.19 -8.88 -5.12
C LYS A 129 -7.31 -8.25 -4.29
N ARG A 130 -7.77 -8.95 -3.25
CA ARG A 130 -8.78 -8.47 -2.29
C ARG A 130 -8.28 -7.23 -1.51
N CYS A 131 -7.06 -7.26 -1.00
CA CYS A 131 -6.45 -6.15 -0.26
C CYS A 131 -6.12 -4.96 -1.18
N ARG A 132 -5.70 -5.20 -2.43
CA ARG A 132 -5.52 -4.15 -3.45
C ARG A 132 -6.82 -3.36 -3.69
N ALA A 133 -7.98 -4.04 -3.71
CA ALA A 133 -9.28 -3.37 -3.78
C ALA A 133 -9.55 -2.49 -2.55
N GLY A 134 -9.23 -2.98 -1.35
CA GLY A 134 -9.32 -2.23 -0.10
C GLY A 134 -8.49 -0.94 -0.13
N TYR A 135 -7.22 -1.03 -0.55
CA TYR A 135 -6.33 0.12 -0.70
C TYR A 135 -6.82 1.12 -1.74
N LYS A 136 -7.34 0.64 -2.88
CA LYS A 136 -7.97 1.51 -3.88
C LYS A 136 -9.13 2.29 -3.28
N LYS A 137 -10.00 1.63 -2.52
CA LYS A 137 -11.14 2.29 -1.87
C LYS A 137 -10.71 3.29 -0.81
N LEU A 138 -9.67 2.98 -0.04
CA LEU A 138 -9.10 3.89 0.95
C LEU A 138 -8.53 5.15 0.28
N ALA A 139 -7.82 5.01 -0.85
CA ALA A 139 -7.33 6.12 -1.65
C ALA A 139 -8.47 6.99 -2.21
N GLN A 140 -9.54 6.36 -2.71
CA GLN A 140 -10.75 7.02 -3.20
C GLN A 140 -11.45 7.85 -2.11
N ASN A 141 -11.73 7.24 -0.96
CA ASN A 141 -12.45 7.87 0.15
C ASN A 141 -11.69 9.08 0.71
N GLY A 142 -10.36 8.97 0.80
CA GLY A 142 -9.51 10.02 1.32
C GLY A 142 -9.03 11.03 0.27
N MET A 143 -9.47 10.92 -0.99
CA MET A 143 -9.01 11.72 -2.14
C MET A 143 -7.49 11.90 -2.20
N ARG A 144 -6.74 10.82 -1.96
CA ARG A 144 -5.27 10.84 -1.87
C ARG A 144 -4.62 9.71 -2.66
N THR A 145 -3.31 9.84 -2.88
CA THR A 145 -2.49 8.74 -3.39
C THR A 145 -1.95 7.90 -2.25
N ILE A 146 -2.02 6.57 -2.40
CA ILE A 146 -1.40 5.59 -1.51
C ILE A 146 -0.34 4.83 -2.29
N VAL A 147 0.88 4.77 -1.76
CA VAL A 147 1.97 3.95 -2.31
C VAL A 147 2.30 2.84 -1.32
N ILE A 148 2.45 1.61 -1.80
CA ILE A 148 2.72 0.43 -0.99
C ILE A 148 3.95 -0.27 -1.53
N SER A 149 5.03 -0.25 -0.78
CA SER A 149 6.18 -1.12 -1.00
C SER A 149 5.94 -2.49 -0.39
N SER A 150 6.45 -3.53 -1.04
CA SER A 150 6.46 -4.88 -0.52
C SER A 150 7.72 -5.64 -0.86
N ASP A 151 8.19 -6.47 0.08
CA ASP A 151 9.42 -7.26 -0.09
C ASP A 151 9.12 -8.60 -0.79
N THR A 152 8.10 -9.32 -0.32
CA THR A 152 7.77 -10.64 -0.86
C THR A 152 6.61 -10.57 -1.85
N GLY A 153 6.67 -11.33 -2.95
CA GLY A 153 5.58 -11.43 -3.91
C GLY A 153 4.44 -12.32 -3.43
N TYR A 154 3.22 -12.05 -3.89
CA TYR A 154 2.02 -12.81 -3.54
C TYR A 154 0.91 -12.55 -4.57
N ASP A 155 0.07 -13.56 -4.83
CA ASP A 155 -1.12 -13.44 -5.68
C ASP A 155 -0.81 -12.75 -7.03
N ASN A 156 0.07 -13.41 -7.80
CA ASN A 156 0.60 -12.99 -9.10
C ASN A 156 1.41 -11.67 -9.11
N ALA A 157 1.63 -11.03 -7.96
CA ALA A 157 2.61 -9.96 -7.88
C ALA A 157 4.03 -10.53 -7.67
N PRO A 158 5.05 -10.01 -8.37
CA PRO A 158 6.43 -10.42 -8.16
C PRO A 158 6.92 -10.00 -6.77
N LYS A 159 8.10 -10.52 -6.39
CA LYS A 159 8.84 -9.98 -5.24
C LYS A 159 9.19 -8.52 -5.48
N ASP A 160 9.46 -7.81 -4.40
CA ASP A 160 9.92 -6.44 -4.45
C ASP A 160 8.97 -5.55 -5.26
N THR A 161 7.70 -5.54 -4.87
CA THR A 161 6.68 -4.84 -5.64
C THR A 161 6.25 -3.54 -4.98
N VAL A 162 6.19 -2.46 -5.75
CA VAL A 162 5.59 -1.18 -5.32
C VAL A 162 4.26 -0.98 -6.01
N PHE A 163 3.16 -0.89 -5.26
CA PHE A 163 1.83 -0.60 -5.75
C PHE A 163 1.49 0.88 -5.57
N LEU A 164 0.80 1.45 -6.55
CA LEU A 164 0.27 2.82 -6.48
C LEU A 164 -1.25 2.79 -6.62
N PHE A 165 -1.95 3.46 -5.72
CA PHE A 165 -3.39 3.63 -5.76
C PHE A 165 -3.73 5.11 -5.83
N SER A 166 -4.38 5.54 -6.91
CA SER A 166 -4.84 6.91 -7.09
C SER A 166 -6.32 7.10 -6.69
N PRO A 167 -6.75 8.34 -6.38
CA PRO A 167 -8.13 8.66 -6.04
C PRO A 167 -9.15 8.29 -7.12
N THR A 168 -8.75 8.21 -8.39
CA THR A 168 -9.70 7.91 -9.49
C THR A 168 -9.30 6.70 -10.34
N GLY A 169 -8.34 5.89 -9.87
CA GLY A 169 -8.35 4.46 -10.16
C GLY A 169 -7.34 3.92 -11.18
N LEU A 170 -6.11 4.42 -11.19
CA LEU A 170 -5.01 3.67 -11.79
C LEU A 170 -4.22 2.94 -10.71
N VAL A 171 -4.02 1.63 -10.95
CA VAL A 171 -3.18 0.76 -10.13
C VAL A 171 -1.95 0.43 -10.95
N PHE A 172 -0.79 0.89 -10.51
CA PHE A 172 0.49 0.50 -11.09
C PHE A 172 1.20 -0.42 -10.14
N TYR A 173 1.99 -1.35 -10.68
CA TYR A 173 3.00 -2.03 -9.91
C TYR A 173 4.37 -1.97 -10.60
N ARG A 174 5.43 -1.78 -9.81
CA ARG A 174 6.84 -1.84 -10.22
C ARG A 174 7.51 -3.02 -9.50
N GLN A 175 8.40 -3.72 -10.18
CA GLN A 175 9.40 -4.59 -9.55
C GLN A 175 10.66 -3.76 -9.18
N LYS A 176 11.14 -3.80 -7.93
CA LYS A 176 12.42 -3.19 -7.54
C LYS A 176 13.51 -3.94 -8.33
N LYS A 177 14.47 -3.20 -8.88
CA LYS A 177 15.59 -3.78 -9.63
C LYS A 177 16.66 -4.20 -8.65
#